data_AF-A0A2E9FF14-F1
#
_entry.id   AF-A0A2E9FF14-F1
#
_cell.length_a   1.000
_cell.length_b   1.000
_cell.length_c   1.000
_cell.angle_alpha   90.00
_cell.angle_beta   90.00
_cell.angle_gamma   90.00
#
_symmetry.space_group_name_H-M   'P 1'
#
loop_
_entity.id
_entity.type
_entity.pdbx_description
1 polymer ?
#
loop_
_entity_poly.entity_id
_entity_poly.type
_entity_poly.pdbx_seq_one_letter_code
_entity_poly.pdbx_strand_id
1 'polypeptide(L)'
;MMKDYSDVSEEMIHHYNRPGPRYTSYPTVPMWESGNFGEDYVEFLEREREREAPLSLYVHIPFCSRLCTYCGCNQFITRNDQLVEAYLETLQEELGQTARHLGKRKVVKQLHLGGGTPTHLTVRQLRKLHRMIADNFDLAPDGEMALEAHPRVTCEEQLEVLYELGFRRISLGVQDLDRRVQRAINRDQTPEQTSRTFSQARKLGYASINMDLVYGLPKQTVETFQHTMEMVNTLKPDRLAIYSFAYLPNMFQTHERAIKAEDLPSALEKIAIYLASLRFFTKAGYHMIGMDHYAKATDELALAQKNRTLHRNFMGYTTLRGLSQIGVGVSAISDFGDGYFQNEKNLDAYMRGIQDGHLPTIREKILDADDRLRREVIETLMCHCALPVSALEEKYEISFEKYFAREWEAMKAFEEEGLLELHQHSLQLSKLGILFMRNVAMPFDRYLKKQTRPHFSKTV
;
A
#
# COMPACT_ATOMS: atom_id res chain seq x y z
N MET A 1 -18.48 -22.30 18.41
CA MET A 1 -18.59 -22.32 16.93
C MET A 1 -17.94 -21.04 16.45
N MET A 2 -16.94 -21.09 15.55
CA MET A 2 -16.26 -19.88 15.09
C MET A 2 -17.27 -18.93 14.44
N LYS A 3 -17.27 -17.67 14.89
CA LYS A 3 -18.10 -16.63 14.28
C LYS A 3 -17.67 -16.36 12.84
N ASP A 4 -18.66 -16.19 11.96
CA ASP A 4 -18.49 -15.89 10.54
C ASP A 4 -18.88 -14.42 10.26
N TYR A 5 -18.73 -13.98 9.01
CA TYR A 5 -19.08 -12.64 8.55
C TYR A 5 -20.58 -12.31 8.72
N SER A 6 -21.45 -13.31 8.89
CA SER A 6 -22.87 -13.14 9.20
C SER A 6 -23.13 -12.65 10.63
N ASP A 7 -22.14 -12.74 11.52
CA ASP A 7 -22.28 -12.42 12.94
C ASP A 7 -21.89 -10.98 13.27
N VAL A 8 -21.61 -10.15 12.26
CA VAL A 8 -21.33 -8.71 12.43
C VAL A 8 -22.60 -7.99 12.88
N SER A 9 -22.63 -7.57 14.14
CA SER A 9 -23.72 -6.76 14.69
C SER A 9 -23.46 -5.26 14.54
N GLU A 10 -24.53 -4.46 14.57
CA GLU A 10 -24.44 -2.99 14.62
C GLU A 10 -23.64 -2.51 15.84
N GLU A 11 -23.82 -3.15 17.00
CA GLU A 11 -23.05 -2.84 18.22
C GLU A 11 -21.54 -3.03 18.00
N MET A 12 -21.13 -4.13 17.36
CA MET A 12 -19.73 -4.36 17.01
C MET A 12 -19.21 -3.28 16.07
N ILE A 13 -19.98 -2.91 15.04
CA ILE A 13 -19.62 -1.83 14.11
C ILE A 13 -19.36 -0.54 14.87
N HIS A 14 -20.27 -0.12 15.75
CA HIS A 14 -20.08 1.11 16.54
C HIS A 14 -18.88 1.01 17.49
N HIS A 15 -18.72 -0.11 18.19
CA HIS A 15 -17.60 -0.34 19.11
C HIS A 15 -16.23 -0.26 18.39
N TYR A 16 -16.14 -0.90 17.22
CA TYR A 16 -14.91 -1.05 16.48
C TYR A 16 -14.61 0.08 15.49
N ASN A 17 -15.57 0.96 15.20
CA ASN A 17 -15.42 2.09 14.30
C ASN A 17 -14.66 3.27 14.95
N ARG A 18 -13.39 3.06 15.28
CA ARG A 18 -12.51 4.04 15.94
C ARG A 18 -11.33 4.43 15.05
N PRO A 19 -10.72 5.62 15.24
CA PRO A 19 -9.50 5.99 14.54
C PRO A 19 -8.39 4.95 14.77
N GLY A 20 -7.76 4.47 13.71
CA GLY A 20 -6.67 3.51 13.82
C GLY A 20 -5.86 3.40 12.54
N PRO A 21 -4.55 3.12 12.64
CA PRO A 21 -3.67 3.06 11.49
C PRO A 21 -4.01 1.89 10.57
N ARG A 22 -3.65 2.04 9.29
CA ARG A 22 -3.65 0.93 8.32
C ARG A 22 -2.49 -0.03 8.51
N TYR A 23 -1.52 0.33 9.36
CA TYR A 23 -0.23 -0.35 9.49
C TYR A 23 0.45 -0.59 8.14
N THR A 24 0.53 0.48 7.32
CA THR A 24 1.37 0.45 6.12
C THR A 24 2.82 0.16 6.49
N SER A 25 3.24 0.63 7.66
CA SER A 25 4.45 0.24 8.39
C SER A 25 4.17 0.29 9.89
N TYR A 26 5.06 -0.30 10.67
CA TYR A 26 5.15 -0.03 12.11
C TYR A 26 6.61 0.29 12.49
N PRO A 27 6.89 1.43 13.13
CA PRO A 27 5.94 2.48 13.50
C PRO A 27 5.39 3.25 12.29
N THR A 28 4.20 3.82 12.45
CA THR A 28 3.52 4.56 11.36
C THR A 28 4.19 5.90 11.07
N VAL A 29 4.12 6.37 9.81
CA VAL A 29 4.74 7.63 9.33
C VAL A 29 4.46 8.88 10.20
N PRO A 30 3.28 9.08 10.81
CA PRO A 30 3.06 10.21 11.70
C PRO A 30 3.94 10.21 12.97
N MET A 31 4.51 9.06 13.34
CA MET A 31 5.39 8.89 14.50
C MET A 31 6.88 9.07 14.17
N TRP A 32 7.21 9.35 12.91
CA TRP A 32 8.58 9.56 12.47
C TRP A 32 9.02 10.99 12.80
N GLU A 33 10.31 11.14 13.07
CA GLU A 33 10.92 12.43 13.33
C GLU A 33 10.91 13.26 12.05
N SER A 34 10.84 14.59 12.18
CA SER A 34 10.86 15.51 11.04
C SER A 34 12.04 16.46 11.18
N GLY A 35 12.83 16.63 10.14
CA GLY A 35 14.13 17.30 10.18
C GLY A 35 14.85 17.23 8.85
N ASN A 36 16.18 17.24 8.88
CA ASN A 36 17.03 16.95 7.73
C ASN A 36 17.88 15.73 8.10
N PHE A 37 17.60 14.60 7.46
CA PHE A 37 18.20 13.30 7.76
C PHE A 37 18.94 12.74 6.54
N GLY A 38 19.42 13.61 5.64
CA GLY A 38 20.15 13.20 4.45
C GLY A 38 21.46 12.46 4.78
N GLU A 39 22.18 12.91 5.81
CA GLU A 39 23.42 12.25 6.27
C GLU A 39 23.13 10.87 6.88
N ASP A 40 22.12 10.77 7.75
CA ASP A 40 21.71 9.49 8.34
C ASP A 40 21.26 8.49 7.25
N TYR A 41 20.51 8.96 6.25
CA TYR A 41 20.12 8.12 5.11
C TYR A 41 21.33 7.62 4.32
N VAL A 42 22.35 8.46 4.13
CA VAL A 42 23.62 8.05 3.49
C VAL A 42 24.30 6.95 4.30
N GLU A 43 24.37 7.06 5.63
CA GLU A 43 24.94 5.99 6.46
C GLU A 43 24.22 4.65 6.25
N PHE A 44 22.90 4.66 6.11
CA PHE A 44 22.12 3.46 5.86
C PHE A 44 22.35 2.87 4.46
N LEU A 45 22.50 3.72 3.43
CA LEU A 45 22.90 3.27 2.09
C LEU A 45 24.30 2.63 2.13
N GLU A 46 25.23 3.20 2.88
CA GLU A 46 26.60 2.67 3.03
C GLU A 46 26.65 1.39 3.88
N ARG A 47 25.73 1.20 4.83
CA ARG A 47 25.55 -0.11 5.51
C ARG A 47 24.97 -1.15 4.56
N GLU A 48 23.99 -0.75 3.73
CA GLU A 48 23.37 -1.64 2.74
C GLU A 48 24.37 -2.06 1.66
N ARG A 49 25.37 -1.24 1.34
CA ARG A 49 26.49 -1.60 0.46
C ARG A 49 27.14 -2.93 0.83
N GLU A 50 27.30 -3.22 2.12
CA GLU A 50 27.96 -4.43 2.64
C GLU A 50 27.08 -5.69 2.54
N ARG A 51 25.78 -5.56 2.25
CA ARG A 51 24.86 -6.69 2.10
C ARG A 51 24.83 -7.20 0.65
N GLU A 52 24.99 -8.49 0.44
CA GLU A 52 24.88 -9.07 -0.91
C GLU A 52 23.43 -9.33 -1.36
N ALA A 53 22.46 -9.12 -0.46
CA ALA A 53 21.04 -9.27 -0.79
C ALA A 53 20.61 -8.27 -1.89
N PRO A 54 19.67 -8.67 -2.77
CA PRO A 54 19.12 -7.74 -3.74
C PRO A 54 18.18 -6.72 -3.08
N LEU A 55 17.82 -5.69 -3.83
CA LEU A 55 16.99 -4.59 -3.38
C LEU A 55 15.58 -4.65 -3.96
N SER A 56 14.65 -4.00 -3.25
CA SER A 56 13.41 -3.48 -3.83
C SER A 56 13.59 -2.00 -4.13
N LEU A 57 13.26 -1.56 -5.34
CA LEU A 57 13.33 -0.17 -5.77
C LEU A 57 11.92 0.35 -6.01
N TYR A 58 11.55 1.42 -5.31
CA TYR A 58 10.32 2.16 -5.54
C TYR A 58 10.63 3.49 -6.19
N VAL A 59 9.98 3.79 -7.31
CA VAL A 59 10.12 5.09 -7.99
C VAL A 59 8.79 5.83 -7.94
N HIS A 60 8.81 6.99 -7.30
CA HIS A 60 7.63 7.84 -7.19
C HIS A 60 7.52 8.78 -8.40
N ILE A 61 6.45 8.64 -9.18
CA ILE A 61 6.09 9.56 -10.27
C ILE A 61 4.85 10.36 -9.83
N PRO A 62 5.00 11.62 -9.39
CA PRO A 62 3.92 12.33 -8.70
C PRO A 62 2.84 12.84 -9.67
N PHE A 63 3.08 12.84 -10.97
CA PHE A 63 2.26 13.61 -11.91
C PHE A 63 0.89 12.97 -12.19
N CYS A 64 -0.15 13.81 -12.20
CA CYS A 64 -1.49 13.44 -12.64
C CYS A 64 -2.07 14.52 -13.55
N SER A 65 -2.84 14.12 -14.57
CA SER A 65 -3.44 15.07 -15.53
C SER A 65 -4.70 15.78 -14.98
N ARG A 66 -5.27 15.27 -13.88
CA ARG A 66 -6.47 15.83 -13.20
C ARG A 66 -6.51 15.40 -11.73
N LEU A 67 -6.98 16.29 -10.87
CA LEU A 67 -7.19 16.03 -9.45
C LEU A 67 -8.41 15.13 -9.21
N CYS A 68 -8.21 13.94 -8.67
CA CYS A 68 -9.30 13.14 -8.10
C CYS A 68 -9.59 13.60 -6.67
N THR A 69 -10.83 13.95 -6.35
CA THR A 69 -11.13 14.67 -5.09
C THR A 69 -11.03 13.80 -3.84
N TYR A 70 -11.05 12.48 -4.00
CA TYR A 70 -10.88 11.50 -2.92
C TYR A 70 -9.41 11.11 -2.65
N CYS A 71 -8.47 11.57 -3.50
CA CYS A 71 -7.11 11.04 -3.50
C CYS A 71 -6.31 11.57 -2.32
N GLY A 72 -5.77 10.65 -1.51
CA GLY A 72 -4.86 10.95 -0.40
C GLY A 72 -3.37 10.73 -0.73
N CYS A 73 -3.02 10.41 -1.98
CA CYS A 73 -1.64 10.17 -2.40
C CYS A 73 -0.85 11.49 -2.49
N ASN A 74 0.48 11.43 -2.38
CA ASN A 74 1.33 12.53 -2.83
C ASN A 74 1.26 12.55 -4.36
N GLN A 75 0.77 13.67 -4.91
CA GLN A 75 0.62 13.85 -6.34
C GLN A 75 0.78 15.33 -6.70
N PHE A 76 1.08 15.60 -7.95
CA PHE A 76 1.22 16.93 -8.51
C PHE A 76 0.42 17.03 -9.83
N ILE A 77 -0.56 17.93 -9.89
CA ILE A 77 -1.38 18.12 -11.09
C ILE A 77 -0.67 19.03 -12.07
N THR A 78 -0.32 18.50 -13.25
CA THR A 78 0.36 19.27 -14.28
C THR A 78 0.04 18.77 -15.69
N ARG A 79 0.25 19.65 -16.66
CA ARG A 79 0.36 19.34 -18.10
C ARG A 79 1.64 19.96 -18.70
N ASN A 80 2.55 20.42 -17.83
CA ASN A 80 3.78 21.06 -18.25
C ASN A 80 4.86 20.00 -18.46
N ASP A 81 5.08 19.64 -19.73
CA ASP A 81 6.09 18.64 -20.11
C ASP A 81 7.51 19.04 -19.70
N GLN A 82 7.83 20.34 -19.64
CA GLN A 82 9.16 20.80 -19.21
C GLN A 82 9.40 20.51 -17.73
N LEU A 83 8.37 20.66 -16.88
CA LEU A 83 8.45 20.29 -15.47
C LEU A 83 8.65 18.78 -15.31
N VAL A 84 7.97 17.97 -16.13
CA VAL A 84 8.13 16.51 -16.12
C VAL A 84 9.55 16.11 -16.51
N GLU A 85 10.13 16.72 -17.55
CA GLU A 85 11.52 16.45 -17.94
C GLU A 85 12.52 16.88 -16.87
N ALA A 86 12.34 18.08 -16.27
CA ALA A 86 13.20 18.55 -15.18
C ALA A 86 13.15 17.63 -13.95
N TYR A 87 11.96 17.06 -13.64
CA TYR A 87 11.84 16.06 -12.60
C TYR A 87 12.55 14.75 -12.95
N LEU A 88 12.49 14.29 -14.20
CA LEU A 88 13.24 13.10 -14.63
C LEU A 88 14.76 13.32 -14.58
N GLU A 89 15.24 14.52 -14.89
CA GLU A 89 16.66 14.88 -14.70
C GLU A 89 17.05 14.86 -13.22
N THR A 90 16.19 15.40 -12.35
CA THR A 90 16.37 15.33 -10.89
C THR A 90 16.41 13.87 -10.40
N LEU A 91 15.49 13.02 -10.88
CA LEU A 91 15.48 11.59 -10.55
C LEU A 91 16.75 10.88 -11.04
N GLN A 92 17.28 11.26 -12.21
CA GLN A 92 18.52 10.69 -12.72
C GLN A 92 19.70 11.01 -11.79
N GLU A 93 19.78 12.25 -11.31
CA GLU A 93 20.79 12.64 -10.35
C GLU A 93 20.64 11.85 -9.04
N GLU A 94 19.44 11.80 -8.44
CA GLU A 94 19.17 11.04 -7.21
C GLU A 94 19.53 9.55 -7.33
N LEU A 95 19.14 8.89 -8.43
CA LEU A 95 19.52 7.51 -8.73
C LEU A 95 21.04 7.35 -8.75
N GLY A 96 21.75 8.30 -9.36
CA GLY A 96 23.21 8.36 -9.39
C GLY A 96 23.83 8.55 -8.01
N GLN A 97 23.32 9.48 -7.18
CA GLN A 97 23.81 9.68 -5.81
C GLN A 97 23.61 8.42 -4.96
N THR A 98 22.41 7.84 -5.03
CA THR A 98 22.05 6.62 -4.31
C THR A 98 22.97 5.45 -4.70
N ALA A 99 23.18 5.23 -6.00
CA ALA A 99 24.07 4.18 -6.49
C ALA A 99 25.54 4.40 -6.07
N ARG A 100 26.01 5.65 -6.00
CA ARG A 100 27.35 5.99 -5.49
C ARG A 100 27.53 5.58 -4.03
N HIS A 101 26.57 5.87 -3.15
CA HIS A 101 26.64 5.48 -1.74
C HIS A 101 26.52 3.97 -1.54
N LEU A 102 25.75 3.28 -2.39
CA LEU A 102 25.71 1.81 -2.43
C LEU A 102 27.02 1.17 -2.93
N GLY A 103 27.96 1.98 -3.45
CA GLY A 103 29.31 1.58 -3.86
C GLY A 103 29.42 0.71 -5.11
N LYS A 104 28.30 0.14 -5.59
CA LYS A 104 28.20 -0.69 -6.80
C LYS A 104 26.78 -0.66 -7.35
N ARG A 105 26.61 -1.06 -8.61
CA ARG A 105 25.28 -1.36 -9.18
C ARG A 105 24.72 -2.58 -8.45
N LYS A 106 23.78 -2.35 -7.54
CA LYS A 106 23.12 -3.41 -6.77
C LYS A 106 22.08 -4.12 -7.64
N VAL A 107 21.86 -5.40 -7.37
CA VAL A 107 20.80 -6.16 -8.03
C VAL A 107 19.44 -5.70 -7.49
N VAL A 108 18.53 -5.29 -8.37
CA VAL A 108 17.14 -4.96 -8.05
C VAL A 108 16.28 -6.16 -8.40
N LYS A 109 15.74 -6.81 -7.37
CA LYS A 109 14.83 -7.97 -7.49
C LYS A 109 13.37 -7.54 -7.63
N GLN A 110 13.03 -6.36 -7.13
CA GLN A 110 11.69 -5.78 -7.25
C GLN A 110 11.79 -4.33 -7.70
N LEU A 111 11.05 -3.93 -8.73
CA LEU A 111 10.88 -2.54 -9.15
C LEU A 111 9.39 -2.21 -9.18
N HIS A 112 8.98 -1.15 -8.47
CA HIS A 112 7.62 -0.65 -8.51
C HIS A 112 7.58 0.83 -8.92
N LEU A 113 6.83 1.13 -9.98
CA LEU A 113 6.50 2.50 -10.35
C LEU A 113 5.14 2.87 -9.77
N GLY A 114 5.08 3.86 -8.89
CA GLY A 114 3.83 4.32 -8.28
C GLY A 114 3.77 5.83 -8.12
N GLY A 115 2.80 6.29 -7.31
CA GLY A 115 2.69 7.69 -6.88
C GLY A 115 1.41 8.35 -7.35
N GLY A 116 1.53 9.33 -8.24
CA GLY A 116 0.38 9.92 -8.92
C GLY A 116 -0.10 9.01 -10.05
N THR A 117 0.54 9.10 -11.20
CA THR A 117 0.25 8.22 -12.34
C THR A 117 1.53 7.99 -13.15
N PRO A 118 2.23 6.86 -12.98
CA PRO A 118 3.41 6.52 -13.80
C PRO A 118 3.15 6.64 -15.30
N THR A 119 1.96 6.24 -15.75
CA THR A 119 1.52 6.37 -17.16
C THR A 119 1.13 7.79 -17.57
N HIS A 120 1.39 8.81 -16.75
CA HIS A 120 1.45 10.20 -17.20
C HIS A 120 2.67 10.43 -18.10
N LEU A 121 3.76 9.69 -17.87
CA LEU A 121 4.97 9.76 -18.69
C LEU A 121 4.70 9.27 -20.10
N THR A 122 5.20 10.00 -21.10
CA THR A 122 5.18 9.57 -22.50
C THR A 122 6.02 8.31 -22.70
N VAL A 123 5.80 7.59 -23.81
CA VAL A 123 6.62 6.42 -24.19
C VAL A 123 8.12 6.73 -24.16
N ARG A 124 8.54 7.90 -24.66
CA ARG A 124 9.94 8.35 -24.65
C ARG A 124 10.47 8.48 -23.23
N GLN A 125 9.68 9.08 -22.34
CA GLN A 125 10.04 9.29 -20.94
C GLN A 125 10.08 7.98 -20.15
N LEU A 126 9.17 7.04 -20.42
CA LEU A 126 9.20 5.70 -19.81
C LEU A 126 10.48 4.93 -20.19
N ARG A 127 10.90 4.98 -21.47
CA ARG A 127 12.18 4.40 -21.89
C ARG A 127 13.38 5.12 -21.26
N LYS A 128 13.32 6.45 -21.12
CA LYS A 128 14.35 7.25 -20.43
C LYS A 128 14.48 6.81 -18.97
N LEU A 129 13.38 6.77 -18.23
CA LEU A 129 13.34 6.35 -16.83
C LEU A 129 13.91 4.93 -16.65
N HIS A 130 13.48 3.97 -17.47
CA HIS A 130 14.01 2.62 -17.39
C HIS A 130 15.53 2.57 -17.63
N ARG A 131 16.05 3.30 -18.63
CA ARG A 131 17.49 3.39 -18.86
C ARG A 131 18.22 4.00 -17.67
N MET A 132 17.73 5.10 -17.11
CA MET A 132 18.31 5.71 -15.91
C MET A 132 18.42 4.73 -14.74
N ILE A 133 17.41 3.88 -14.54
CA ILE A 133 17.43 2.83 -13.52
C ILE A 133 18.49 1.78 -13.89
N ALA A 134 18.46 1.27 -15.12
CA ALA A 134 19.40 0.25 -15.58
C ALA A 134 20.86 0.73 -15.58
N ASP A 135 21.13 2.02 -15.81
CA ASP A 135 22.47 2.58 -15.76
C ASP A 135 23.05 2.58 -14.32
N ASN A 136 22.18 2.63 -13.30
CA ASN A 136 22.55 2.73 -11.88
C ASN A 136 22.36 1.42 -11.09
N PHE A 137 21.58 0.48 -11.61
CA PHE A 137 21.23 -0.79 -10.95
C PHE A 137 21.23 -1.95 -11.93
N ASP A 138 21.50 -3.16 -11.43
CA ASP A 138 21.35 -4.38 -12.22
C ASP A 138 19.95 -4.97 -12.02
N LEU A 139 19.12 -4.98 -13.06
CA LEU A 139 17.78 -5.56 -12.97
C LEU A 139 17.87 -7.10 -13.03
N ALA A 140 17.31 -7.77 -12.02
CA ALA A 140 17.31 -9.23 -11.97
C ALA A 140 16.53 -9.81 -13.17
N PRO A 141 17.07 -10.81 -13.90
CA PRO A 141 16.37 -11.43 -15.03
C PRO A 141 15.02 -12.05 -14.66
N ASP A 142 14.92 -12.54 -13.43
CA ASP A 142 13.72 -13.11 -12.82
C ASP A 142 13.10 -12.13 -11.78
N GLY A 143 13.34 -10.84 -11.96
CA GLY A 143 12.85 -9.77 -11.10
C GLY A 143 11.35 -9.48 -11.28
N GLU A 144 10.74 -8.93 -10.23
CA GLU A 144 9.36 -8.47 -10.24
C GLU A 144 9.30 -6.99 -10.63
N MET A 145 8.71 -6.67 -11.78
CA MET A 145 8.51 -5.28 -12.23
C MET A 145 7.01 -4.97 -12.33
N ALA A 146 6.57 -3.99 -11.52
CA ALA A 146 5.18 -3.60 -11.35
C ALA A 146 4.97 -2.10 -11.59
N LEU A 147 3.80 -1.74 -12.10
CA LEU A 147 3.39 -0.33 -12.21
C LEU A 147 1.95 -0.08 -11.79
N GLU A 148 1.66 1.15 -11.39
CA GLU A 148 0.31 1.69 -11.26
C GLU A 148 -0.11 2.44 -12.54
N ALA A 149 -1.36 2.26 -12.94
CA ALA A 149 -1.90 2.86 -14.15
C ALA A 149 -3.34 3.37 -13.96
N HIS A 150 -3.63 4.51 -14.59
CA HIS A 150 -5.00 5.03 -14.69
C HIS A 150 -5.58 4.67 -16.06
N PRO A 151 -6.71 3.93 -16.13
CA PRO A 151 -7.30 3.51 -17.41
C PRO A 151 -7.74 4.62 -18.37
N ARG A 152 -7.90 5.85 -17.88
CA ARG A 152 -8.27 7.02 -18.70
C ARG A 152 -7.07 7.67 -19.40
N VAL A 153 -5.87 7.52 -18.83
CA VAL A 153 -4.64 8.17 -19.31
C VAL A 153 -3.76 7.18 -20.07
N THR A 154 -3.79 5.91 -19.68
CA THR A 154 -2.92 4.88 -20.23
C THR A 154 -3.33 4.52 -21.67
N CYS A 155 -2.40 4.63 -22.61
CA CYS A 155 -2.59 4.21 -24.01
C CYS A 155 -1.97 2.83 -24.28
N GLU A 156 -2.29 2.26 -25.45
CA GLU A 156 -1.85 0.92 -25.83
C GLU A 156 -0.33 0.86 -26.00
N GLU A 157 0.26 1.90 -26.63
CA GLU A 157 1.69 2.00 -26.88
C GLU A 157 2.49 2.09 -25.57
N GLN A 158 1.96 2.72 -24.53
CA GLN A 158 2.59 2.74 -23.20
C GLN A 158 2.63 1.34 -22.59
N LEU A 159 1.52 0.57 -22.68
CA LEU A 159 1.47 -0.80 -22.17
C LEU A 159 2.43 -1.73 -22.90
N GLU A 160 2.55 -1.57 -24.22
CA GLU A 160 3.49 -2.30 -25.07
C GLU A 160 4.93 -2.03 -24.66
N VAL A 161 5.31 -0.75 -24.58
CA VAL A 161 6.67 -0.36 -24.19
C VAL A 161 6.99 -0.82 -22.77
N LEU A 162 6.08 -0.68 -21.81
CA LEU A 162 6.31 -1.18 -20.45
C LEU A 162 6.50 -2.70 -20.43
N TYR A 163 5.73 -3.43 -21.24
CA TYR A 163 5.89 -4.88 -21.34
C TYR A 163 7.25 -5.26 -21.97
N GLU A 164 7.67 -4.57 -23.03
CA GLU A 164 9.01 -4.74 -23.63
C GLU A 164 10.13 -4.47 -22.63
N LEU A 165 9.96 -3.47 -21.76
CA LEU A 165 10.90 -3.11 -20.71
C LEU A 165 10.90 -4.07 -19.51
N GLY A 166 10.08 -5.13 -19.53
CA GLY A 166 10.10 -6.19 -18.51
C GLY A 166 8.99 -6.09 -17.47
N PHE A 167 8.10 -5.09 -17.52
CA PHE A 167 6.95 -5.02 -16.61
C PHE A 167 5.98 -6.19 -16.89
N ARG A 168 5.58 -6.90 -15.83
CA ARG A 168 4.65 -8.04 -15.91
C ARG A 168 3.45 -7.89 -14.98
N ARG A 169 3.51 -6.94 -14.04
CA ARG A 169 2.45 -6.64 -13.08
C ARG A 169 1.94 -5.22 -13.27
N ILE A 170 0.62 -5.05 -13.17
CA ILE A 170 -0.02 -3.75 -13.35
C ILE A 170 -1.20 -3.62 -12.38
N SER A 171 -1.29 -2.48 -11.68
CA SER A 171 -2.45 -2.10 -10.88
C SER A 171 -3.26 -1.04 -11.60
N LEU A 172 -4.54 -1.33 -11.86
CA LEU A 172 -5.46 -0.40 -12.50
C LEU A 172 -6.32 0.30 -11.45
N GLY A 173 -6.16 1.61 -11.34
CA GLY A 173 -7.03 2.42 -10.49
C GLY A 173 -8.43 2.56 -11.08
N VAL A 174 -9.39 1.71 -10.67
CA VAL A 174 -10.79 1.75 -11.17
C VAL A 174 -11.67 2.58 -10.24
N GLN A 175 -11.55 2.33 -8.95
CA GLN A 175 -12.24 2.98 -7.82
C GLN A 175 -13.74 2.67 -7.78
N ASP A 176 -14.47 3.08 -8.81
CA ASP A 176 -15.88 2.80 -9.03
C ASP A 176 -16.18 2.90 -10.54
N LEU A 177 -17.32 2.39 -10.99
CA LEU A 177 -17.80 2.53 -12.37
C LEU A 177 -19.20 3.18 -12.46
N ASP A 178 -19.87 3.44 -11.34
CA ASP A 178 -21.10 4.25 -11.31
C ASP A 178 -20.78 5.71 -11.68
N ARG A 179 -21.45 6.21 -12.71
CA ARG A 179 -21.22 7.54 -13.27
C ARG A 179 -21.46 8.67 -12.27
N ARG A 180 -22.37 8.51 -11.31
CA ARG A 180 -22.65 9.52 -10.27
C ARG A 180 -21.48 9.59 -9.28
N VAL A 181 -20.96 8.43 -8.89
CA VAL A 181 -19.77 8.34 -8.02
C VAL A 181 -18.56 8.93 -8.74
N GLN A 182 -18.28 8.52 -9.98
CA GLN A 182 -17.17 9.04 -10.82
C GLN A 182 -17.20 10.56 -10.94
N ARG A 183 -18.39 11.17 -11.14
CA ARG A 183 -18.57 12.63 -11.17
C ARG A 183 -18.30 13.28 -9.81
N ALA A 184 -18.84 12.72 -8.72
CA ALA A 184 -18.67 13.24 -7.38
C ALA A 184 -17.19 13.24 -6.94
N ILE A 185 -16.41 12.28 -7.42
CA ILE A 185 -14.98 12.16 -7.10
C ILE A 185 -14.03 12.81 -8.14
N ASN A 186 -14.58 13.54 -9.11
CA ASN A 186 -13.87 14.19 -10.22
C ASN A 186 -13.00 13.25 -11.08
N ARG A 187 -13.43 11.98 -11.22
CA ARG A 187 -12.75 10.93 -11.97
C ARG A 187 -13.66 10.44 -13.08
N ASP A 188 -13.86 11.19 -14.15
CA ASP A 188 -14.79 10.79 -15.24
C ASP A 188 -14.19 9.69 -16.13
N GLN A 189 -14.02 8.48 -15.60
CA GLN A 189 -13.56 7.27 -16.30
C GLN A 189 -14.78 6.41 -16.66
N THR A 190 -14.80 5.87 -17.87
CA THR A 190 -15.89 4.99 -18.32
C THR A 190 -15.56 3.50 -18.14
N PRO A 191 -16.57 2.61 -18.07
CA PRO A 191 -16.36 1.16 -18.11
C PRO A 191 -15.56 0.73 -19.35
N GLU A 192 -15.81 1.32 -20.52
CA GLU A 192 -15.14 0.97 -21.77
C GLU A 192 -13.64 1.27 -21.73
N GLN A 193 -13.25 2.41 -21.15
CA GLN A 193 -11.84 2.75 -20.95
C GLN A 193 -11.13 1.74 -20.04
N THR A 194 -11.83 1.31 -18.98
CA THR A 194 -11.35 0.27 -18.05
C THR A 194 -11.16 -1.05 -18.78
N SER A 195 -12.20 -1.52 -19.48
CA SER A 195 -12.19 -2.78 -20.23
C SER A 195 -11.16 -2.80 -21.33
N ARG A 196 -10.96 -1.68 -22.06
CA ARG A 196 -9.94 -1.56 -23.11
C ARG A 196 -8.54 -1.71 -22.52
N THR A 197 -8.23 -0.94 -21.49
CA THR A 197 -6.90 -0.97 -20.84
C THR A 197 -6.60 -2.36 -20.27
N PHE A 198 -7.57 -2.96 -19.59
CA PHE A 198 -7.44 -4.31 -19.05
C PHE A 198 -7.23 -5.36 -20.14
N SER A 199 -8.06 -5.33 -21.19
CA SER A 199 -7.97 -6.31 -22.29
C SER A 199 -6.65 -6.21 -23.03
N GLN A 200 -6.13 -4.99 -23.25
CA GLN A 200 -4.82 -4.79 -23.86
C GLN A 200 -3.69 -5.34 -22.96
N ALA A 201 -3.69 -5.01 -21.67
CA ALA A 201 -2.72 -5.56 -20.73
C ALA A 201 -2.77 -7.10 -20.70
N ARG A 202 -3.97 -7.69 -20.69
CA ARG A 202 -4.13 -9.14 -20.74
C ARG A 202 -3.58 -9.73 -22.04
N LYS A 203 -3.88 -9.11 -23.19
CA LYS A 203 -3.43 -9.55 -24.52
C LYS A 203 -1.91 -9.52 -24.64
N LEU A 204 -1.25 -8.51 -24.05
CA LEU A 204 0.21 -8.38 -24.05
C LEU A 204 0.90 -9.43 -23.17
N GLY A 205 0.20 -10.04 -22.21
CA GLY A 205 0.73 -11.08 -21.34
C GLY A 205 1.06 -10.61 -19.92
N TYR A 206 0.51 -9.49 -19.45
CA TYR A 206 0.60 -9.13 -18.03
C TYR A 206 -0.02 -10.25 -17.18
N ALA A 207 0.75 -10.76 -16.22
CA ALA A 207 0.44 -11.98 -15.48
C ALA A 207 -0.34 -11.73 -14.18
N SER A 208 -0.14 -10.56 -13.55
CA SER A 208 -0.88 -10.16 -12.35
C SER A 208 -1.48 -8.78 -12.56
N ILE A 209 -2.71 -8.76 -13.07
CA ILE A 209 -3.48 -7.53 -13.27
C ILE A 209 -4.37 -7.31 -12.05
N ASN A 210 -4.03 -6.31 -11.24
CA ASN A 210 -4.82 -5.86 -10.10
C ASN A 210 -5.82 -4.78 -10.52
N MET A 211 -6.99 -4.75 -9.87
CA MET A 211 -7.91 -3.62 -9.93
C MET A 211 -8.14 -3.04 -8.54
N ASP A 212 -7.87 -1.75 -8.40
CA ASP A 212 -8.17 -1.00 -7.18
C ASP A 212 -9.60 -0.49 -7.23
N LEU A 213 -10.39 -0.81 -6.21
CA LEU A 213 -11.73 -0.30 -5.93
C LEU A 213 -11.72 0.44 -4.61
N VAL A 214 -12.66 1.38 -4.42
CA VAL A 214 -12.80 2.12 -3.17
C VAL A 214 -14.25 2.13 -2.75
N TYR A 215 -14.54 1.63 -1.55
CA TYR A 215 -15.86 1.72 -0.94
C TYR A 215 -15.92 2.85 0.10
N GLY A 216 -17.10 3.42 0.31
CA GLY A 216 -17.28 4.60 1.16
C GLY A 216 -17.16 5.94 0.44
N LEU A 217 -17.08 5.96 -0.89
CA LEU A 217 -17.07 7.19 -1.70
C LEU A 217 -18.45 7.86 -1.74
N PRO A 218 -18.52 9.17 -2.05
CA PRO A 218 -19.78 9.89 -2.19
C PRO A 218 -20.75 9.22 -3.17
N LYS A 219 -22.04 9.22 -2.81
CA LYS A 219 -23.17 8.67 -3.58
C LYS A 219 -23.19 7.14 -3.74
N GLN A 220 -22.26 6.41 -3.11
CA GLN A 220 -22.30 4.95 -3.11
C GLN A 220 -23.40 4.41 -2.21
N THR A 221 -24.06 3.36 -2.67
CA THR A 221 -24.90 2.44 -1.89
C THR A 221 -24.45 0.99 -2.16
N VAL A 222 -24.96 0.04 -1.40
CA VAL A 222 -24.76 -1.40 -1.65
C VAL A 222 -25.13 -1.77 -3.09
N GLU A 223 -26.26 -1.27 -3.61
CA GLU A 223 -26.73 -1.58 -4.96
C GLU A 223 -25.81 -1.00 -6.04
N THR A 224 -25.38 0.26 -5.89
CA THR A 224 -24.50 0.87 -6.89
C THR A 224 -23.13 0.19 -6.92
N PHE A 225 -22.60 -0.17 -5.74
CA PHE A 225 -21.32 -0.85 -5.66
C PHE A 225 -21.42 -2.30 -6.17
N GLN A 226 -22.56 -2.97 -5.94
CA GLN A 226 -22.84 -4.30 -6.51
C GLN A 226 -22.72 -4.30 -8.04
N HIS A 227 -23.31 -3.32 -8.74
CA HIS A 227 -23.15 -3.20 -10.20
C HIS A 227 -21.69 -2.98 -10.62
N THR A 228 -20.93 -2.18 -9.87
CA THR A 228 -19.50 -1.99 -10.12
C THR A 228 -18.73 -3.32 -9.98
N MET A 229 -19.01 -4.09 -8.93
CA MET A 229 -18.37 -5.40 -8.73
C MET A 229 -18.71 -6.41 -9.81
N GLU A 230 -19.96 -6.43 -10.29
CA GLU A 230 -20.40 -7.28 -11.40
C GLU A 230 -19.62 -6.96 -12.67
N MET A 231 -19.52 -5.68 -13.04
CA MET A 231 -18.74 -5.24 -14.20
C MET A 231 -17.26 -5.61 -14.07
N VAL A 232 -16.64 -5.32 -12.92
CA VAL A 232 -15.24 -5.69 -12.66
C VAL A 232 -15.03 -7.20 -12.77
N ASN A 233 -15.95 -8.01 -12.25
CA ASN A 233 -15.84 -9.45 -12.30
C ASN A 233 -15.99 -10.03 -13.73
N THR A 234 -16.67 -9.33 -14.65
CA THR A 234 -16.68 -9.75 -16.07
C THR A 234 -15.28 -9.76 -16.69
N LEU A 235 -14.38 -8.88 -16.21
CA LEU A 235 -13.00 -8.78 -16.66
C LEU A 235 -12.11 -9.87 -16.04
N LYS A 236 -12.52 -10.49 -14.93
CA LYS A 236 -11.77 -11.54 -14.22
C LYS A 236 -10.32 -11.12 -13.90
N PRO A 237 -10.09 -10.01 -13.18
CA PRO A 237 -8.75 -9.61 -12.76
C PRO A 237 -8.06 -10.73 -11.94
N ASP A 238 -6.74 -10.66 -11.80
CA ASP A 238 -6.01 -11.66 -11.02
C ASP A 238 -6.04 -11.32 -9.53
N ARG A 239 -6.06 -10.02 -9.25
CA ARG A 239 -6.11 -9.45 -7.90
C ARG A 239 -7.09 -8.29 -7.84
N LEU A 240 -7.61 -8.06 -6.64
CA LEU A 240 -8.42 -6.90 -6.31
C LEU A 240 -7.88 -6.28 -5.03
N ALA A 241 -7.86 -4.96 -4.97
CA ALA A 241 -7.69 -4.24 -3.72
C ALA A 241 -8.89 -3.32 -3.53
N ILE A 242 -9.69 -3.56 -2.48
CA ILE A 242 -10.98 -2.90 -2.24
C ILE A 242 -10.83 -2.03 -1.00
N TYR A 243 -10.31 -0.82 -1.19
CA TYR A 243 -9.92 0.06 -0.10
C TYR A 243 -11.12 0.77 0.53
N SER A 244 -11.08 0.89 1.85
CA SER A 244 -11.98 1.80 2.58
C SER A 244 -11.65 3.25 2.24
N PHE A 245 -12.62 4.11 1.92
CA PHE A 245 -12.34 5.53 1.71
C PHE A 245 -11.97 6.20 3.05
N ALA A 246 -10.77 6.79 3.10
CA ALA A 246 -10.27 7.51 4.26
C ALA A 246 -10.63 9.00 4.18
N TYR A 247 -11.85 9.36 4.58
CA TYR A 247 -12.27 10.76 4.62
C TYR A 247 -11.59 11.53 5.77
N LEU A 248 -10.52 12.26 5.44
CA LEU A 248 -9.75 13.08 6.37
C LEU A 248 -9.71 14.57 5.93
N PRO A 249 -10.81 15.33 6.08
CA PRO A 249 -10.90 16.73 5.62
C PRO A 249 -9.87 17.66 6.29
N ASN A 250 -9.50 17.38 7.55
CA ASN A 250 -8.49 18.16 8.27
C ASN A 250 -7.05 17.93 7.77
N MET A 251 -6.80 16.84 7.04
CA MET A 251 -5.47 16.50 6.52
C MET A 251 -5.35 16.78 5.02
N PHE A 252 -6.44 16.61 4.28
CA PHE A 252 -6.49 16.82 2.84
C PHE A 252 -7.46 17.94 2.50
N GLN A 253 -6.94 19.12 2.14
CA GLN A 253 -7.76 20.28 1.78
C GLN A 253 -8.74 19.99 0.64
N THR A 254 -8.40 19.08 -0.27
CA THR A 254 -9.31 18.64 -1.33
C THR A 254 -10.55 17.93 -0.79
N HIS A 255 -10.42 17.13 0.26
CA HIS A 255 -11.57 16.47 0.89
C HIS A 255 -12.51 17.50 1.51
N GLU A 256 -11.97 18.48 2.24
CA GLU A 256 -12.75 19.56 2.85
C GLU A 256 -13.49 20.39 1.80
N ARG A 257 -12.83 20.76 0.69
CA ARG A 257 -13.39 21.67 -0.31
C ARG A 257 -14.32 21.03 -1.32
N ALA A 258 -14.13 19.75 -1.64
CA ALA A 258 -14.77 19.11 -2.79
C ALA A 258 -15.69 17.94 -2.44
N ILE A 259 -15.62 17.39 -1.23
CA ILE A 259 -16.44 16.26 -0.81
C ILE A 259 -17.47 16.74 0.22
N LYS A 260 -18.75 16.56 -0.11
CA LYS A 260 -19.87 16.83 0.78
C LYS A 260 -20.05 15.67 1.75
N ALA A 261 -20.03 15.95 3.05
CA ALA A 261 -20.14 14.91 4.07
C ALA A 261 -21.52 14.20 4.02
N GLU A 262 -22.58 14.92 3.65
CA GLU A 262 -23.93 14.35 3.48
C GLU A 262 -24.05 13.37 2.30
N ASP A 263 -23.10 13.40 1.37
CA ASP A 263 -23.06 12.48 0.23
C ASP A 263 -22.33 11.18 0.56
N LEU A 264 -21.63 11.11 1.69
CA LEU A 264 -20.92 9.89 2.11
C LEU A 264 -21.92 8.87 2.67
N PRO A 265 -21.72 7.57 2.41
CA PRO A 265 -22.51 6.52 3.04
C PRO A 265 -22.33 6.55 4.56
N SER A 266 -23.39 6.19 5.29
CA SER A 266 -23.33 6.01 6.74
C SER A 266 -22.35 4.88 7.11
N ALA A 267 -21.94 4.78 8.37
CA ALA A 267 -21.08 3.69 8.83
C ALA A 267 -21.70 2.30 8.56
N LEU A 268 -23.03 2.18 8.74
CA LEU A 268 -23.79 0.95 8.46
C LEU A 268 -23.84 0.63 6.96
N GLU A 269 -24.04 1.64 6.12
CA GLU A 269 -24.05 1.44 4.67
C GLU A 269 -22.65 1.05 4.17
N LYS A 270 -21.61 1.70 4.69
CA LYS A 270 -20.22 1.46 4.32
C LYS A 270 -19.75 0.03 4.68
N ILE A 271 -20.08 -0.46 5.88
CA ILE A 271 -19.80 -1.85 6.26
C ILE A 271 -20.68 -2.83 5.47
N ALA A 272 -21.93 -2.49 5.16
CA ALA A 272 -22.79 -3.32 4.32
C ALA A 272 -22.19 -3.49 2.91
N ILE A 273 -21.65 -2.42 2.31
CA ILE A 273 -20.90 -2.48 1.05
C ILE A 273 -19.71 -3.42 1.19
N TYR A 274 -18.88 -3.25 2.23
CA TYR A 274 -17.70 -4.10 2.46
C TYR A 274 -18.06 -5.59 2.58
N LEU A 275 -19.07 -5.92 3.38
CA LEU A 275 -19.54 -7.29 3.56
C LEU A 275 -20.15 -7.87 2.28
N ALA A 276 -20.86 -7.05 1.49
CA ALA A 276 -21.34 -7.44 0.17
C ALA A 276 -20.17 -7.77 -0.77
N SER A 277 -19.11 -6.93 -0.78
CA SER A 277 -17.91 -7.17 -1.58
C SER A 277 -17.19 -8.46 -1.22
N LEU A 278 -17.00 -8.68 0.07
CA LEU A 278 -16.38 -9.89 0.59
C LEU A 278 -17.14 -11.14 0.14
N ARG A 279 -18.46 -11.17 0.33
CA ARG A 279 -19.31 -12.31 -0.09
C ARG A 279 -19.27 -12.51 -1.60
N PHE A 280 -19.38 -11.42 -2.37
CA PHE A 280 -19.41 -11.46 -3.83
C PHE A 280 -18.11 -12.02 -4.41
N PHE A 281 -16.96 -11.47 -4.03
CA PHE A 281 -15.68 -11.90 -4.58
C PHE A 281 -15.24 -13.27 -4.05
N THR A 282 -15.59 -13.61 -2.80
CA THR A 282 -15.40 -14.99 -2.30
C THR A 282 -16.18 -15.99 -3.17
N LYS A 283 -17.46 -15.72 -3.47
CA LYS A 283 -18.28 -16.55 -4.36
C LYS A 283 -17.74 -16.58 -5.80
N ALA A 284 -17.11 -15.50 -6.25
CA ALA A 284 -16.46 -15.42 -7.56
C ALA A 284 -15.08 -16.13 -7.62
N GLY A 285 -14.62 -16.74 -6.51
CA GLY A 285 -13.39 -17.54 -6.47
C GLY A 285 -12.13 -16.78 -6.08
N TYR A 286 -12.27 -15.56 -5.54
CA TYR A 286 -11.15 -14.82 -4.95
C TYR A 286 -11.00 -15.16 -3.48
N HIS A 287 -9.77 -15.42 -3.07
CA HIS A 287 -9.37 -15.60 -1.69
C HIS A 287 -8.99 -14.25 -1.07
N MET A 288 -9.50 -13.94 0.11
CA MET A 288 -9.11 -12.73 0.84
C MET A 288 -7.75 -12.95 1.48
N ILE A 289 -6.74 -12.23 0.97
CA ILE A 289 -5.37 -12.28 1.47
C ILE A 289 -5.29 -11.56 2.82
N GLY A 290 -6.01 -10.45 2.99
CA GLY A 290 -6.06 -9.75 4.27
C GLY A 290 -6.28 -8.26 4.07
N MET A 291 -6.86 -7.61 5.08
CA MET A 291 -7.35 -6.23 5.00
C MET A 291 -8.27 -6.04 3.77
N ASP A 292 -7.75 -5.38 2.76
CA ASP A 292 -8.47 -4.92 1.58
C ASP A 292 -8.11 -5.74 0.32
N HIS A 293 -7.22 -6.75 0.41
CA HIS A 293 -6.67 -7.46 -0.76
C HIS A 293 -7.27 -8.84 -0.98
N TYR A 294 -7.54 -9.14 -2.25
CA TYR A 294 -8.04 -10.41 -2.74
C TYR A 294 -7.21 -10.88 -3.94
N ALA A 295 -7.01 -12.18 -4.04
CA ALA A 295 -6.32 -12.80 -5.17
C ALA A 295 -6.95 -14.15 -5.52
N LYS A 296 -6.72 -14.66 -6.74
CA LYS A 296 -7.09 -16.04 -7.07
C LYS A 296 -6.38 -17.02 -6.13
N ALA A 297 -7.00 -18.16 -5.83
CA ALA A 297 -6.40 -19.16 -4.94
C ALA A 297 -5.06 -19.73 -5.45
N THR A 298 -4.81 -19.66 -6.76
CA THR A 298 -3.56 -20.07 -7.41
C THR A 298 -2.52 -18.96 -7.49
N ASP A 299 -2.85 -17.73 -7.04
CA ASP A 299 -1.93 -16.60 -7.05
C ASP A 299 -0.82 -16.80 -6.01
N GLU A 300 0.39 -16.34 -6.33
CA GLU A 300 1.57 -16.42 -5.45
C GLU A 300 1.32 -15.85 -4.05
N LEU A 301 0.50 -14.81 -3.89
CA LEU A 301 0.19 -14.23 -2.57
C LEU A 301 -0.65 -15.18 -1.73
N ALA A 302 -1.63 -15.85 -2.34
CA ALA A 302 -2.47 -16.84 -1.65
C ALA A 302 -1.64 -18.05 -1.23
N LEU A 303 -0.75 -18.51 -2.11
CA LEU A 303 0.18 -19.60 -1.82
C LEU A 303 1.18 -19.22 -0.72
N ALA A 304 1.75 -18.01 -0.78
CA ALA A 304 2.67 -17.51 0.23
C ALA A 304 1.98 -17.32 1.59
N GLN A 305 0.72 -16.89 1.62
CA GLN A 305 -0.04 -16.83 2.87
C GLN A 305 -0.22 -18.22 3.47
N LYS A 306 -0.66 -19.19 2.66
CA LYS A 306 -0.85 -20.58 3.09
C LYS A 306 0.45 -21.20 3.62
N ASN A 307 1.58 -20.86 2.99
CA ASN A 307 2.90 -21.34 3.37
C ASN A 307 3.58 -20.49 4.46
N ARG A 308 2.90 -19.46 4.99
CA ARG A 308 3.43 -18.52 6.01
C ARG A 308 4.73 -17.81 5.58
N THR A 309 4.83 -17.47 4.30
CA THR A 309 5.94 -16.71 3.72
C THR A 309 5.51 -15.36 3.13
N LEU A 310 4.21 -15.05 3.13
CA LEU A 310 3.70 -13.72 2.75
C LEU A 310 4.36 -12.63 3.58
N HIS A 311 4.78 -11.57 2.90
CA HIS A 311 5.32 -10.37 3.50
C HIS A 311 4.55 -9.13 3.02
N ARG A 312 4.83 -7.99 3.63
CA ARG A 312 4.19 -6.73 3.30
C ARG A 312 5.18 -5.59 3.40
N ASN A 313 5.23 -4.75 2.36
CA ASN A 313 5.99 -3.51 2.34
C ASN A 313 5.04 -2.30 2.10
N PHE A 314 5.60 -1.12 1.82
CA PHE A 314 4.79 0.08 1.56
C PHE A 314 3.89 -0.02 0.33
N MET A 315 4.22 -0.88 -0.64
CA MET A 315 3.44 -1.12 -1.85
C MET A 315 2.35 -2.18 -1.68
N GLY A 316 2.31 -2.88 -0.54
CA GLY A 316 1.30 -3.88 -0.22
C GLY A 316 1.91 -5.26 0.03
N TYR A 317 1.12 -6.30 -0.21
CA TYR A 317 1.57 -7.68 -0.01
C TYR A 317 2.54 -8.12 -1.11
N THR A 318 3.55 -8.87 -0.72
CA THR A 318 4.60 -9.39 -1.60
C THR A 318 5.09 -10.75 -1.12
N THR A 319 5.65 -11.53 -2.03
CA THR A 319 6.37 -12.78 -1.74
C THR A 319 7.86 -12.53 -1.45
N LEU A 320 8.35 -11.30 -1.66
CA LEU A 320 9.74 -10.92 -1.50
C LEU A 320 9.99 -10.34 -0.11
N ARG A 321 10.44 -11.20 0.83
CA ARG A 321 10.76 -10.83 2.21
C ARG A 321 12.23 -10.49 2.39
N GLY A 322 12.53 -9.56 3.29
CA GLY A 322 13.90 -9.29 3.77
C GLY A 322 14.77 -8.47 2.84
N LEU A 323 14.19 -7.92 1.77
CA LEU A 323 14.85 -6.96 0.90
C LEU A 323 14.76 -5.57 1.53
N SER A 324 15.85 -4.82 1.50
CA SER A 324 15.77 -3.37 1.74
C SER A 324 15.03 -2.72 0.58
N GLN A 325 14.09 -1.84 0.90
CA GLN A 325 13.40 -1.02 -0.07
C GLN A 325 14.08 0.35 -0.14
N ILE A 326 14.52 0.74 -1.33
CA ILE A 326 15.01 2.09 -1.61
C ILE A 326 13.91 2.82 -2.37
N GLY A 327 13.46 3.94 -1.82
CA GLY A 327 12.55 4.87 -2.47
C GLY A 327 13.31 6.02 -3.12
N VAL A 328 13.00 6.30 -4.38
CA VAL A 328 13.50 7.48 -5.12
C VAL A 328 12.33 8.32 -5.63
N GLY A 329 12.52 9.63 -5.67
CA GLY A 329 11.51 10.61 -6.02
C GLY A 329 10.88 11.32 -4.82
N VAL A 330 10.10 12.36 -5.13
CA VAL A 330 9.38 13.16 -4.14
C VAL A 330 8.51 12.26 -3.27
N SER A 331 8.55 12.45 -1.95
CA SER A 331 7.81 11.70 -0.93
C SER A 331 8.10 10.20 -0.80
N ALA A 332 9.00 9.65 -1.63
CA ALA A 332 9.34 8.24 -1.62
C ALA A 332 9.87 7.80 -0.24
N ILE A 333 9.64 6.53 0.09
CA ILE A 333 10.00 5.95 1.39
C ILE A 333 10.97 4.80 1.18
N SER A 334 12.05 4.83 1.94
CA SER A 334 13.02 3.74 2.08
C SER A 334 12.80 3.00 3.40
N ASP A 335 13.02 1.68 3.37
CA ASP A 335 12.93 0.75 4.50
C ASP A 335 14.14 -0.20 4.47
N PHE A 336 15.02 -0.06 5.45
CA PHE A 336 16.21 -0.93 5.59
C PHE A 336 15.99 -2.09 6.56
N GLY A 337 14.79 -2.24 7.10
CA GLY A 337 14.46 -3.24 8.11
C GLY A 337 14.72 -2.75 9.54
N ASP A 338 15.58 -1.77 9.80
CA ASP A 338 15.78 -1.18 11.13
C ASP A 338 15.78 0.36 11.13
N GLY A 339 15.64 0.96 9.95
CA GLY A 339 15.44 2.40 9.76
C GLY A 339 14.47 2.67 8.61
N TYR A 340 13.63 3.68 8.80
CA TYR A 340 12.76 4.24 7.77
C TYR A 340 13.17 5.66 7.42
N PHE A 341 13.10 6.00 6.14
CA PHE A 341 13.43 7.34 5.64
C PHE A 341 12.38 7.81 4.63
N GLN A 342 12.00 9.08 4.67
CA GLN A 342 11.09 9.67 3.69
C GLN A 342 11.69 10.93 3.04
N ASN A 343 11.70 10.94 1.71
CA ASN A 343 12.08 12.11 0.92
C ASN A 343 11.09 13.27 1.09
N GLU A 344 11.58 14.49 0.83
CA GLU A 344 10.80 15.72 0.79
C GLU A 344 9.51 15.53 -0.03
N LYS A 345 8.39 15.99 0.52
CA LYS A 345 7.04 15.82 -0.04
C LYS A 345 6.63 16.97 -0.95
N ASN A 346 7.29 18.14 -0.83
CA ASN A 346 7.11 19.27 -1.72
C ASN A 346 8.02 19.13 -2.95
N LEU A 347 7.42 19.12 -4.14
CA LEU A 347 8.14 18.89 -5.40
C LEU A 347 9.31 19.87 -5.61
N ASP A 348 9.09 21.17 -5.41
CA ASP A 348 10.12 22.18 -5.67
C ASP A 348 11.27 22.10 -4.67
N ALA A 349 10.98 21.85 -3.40
CA ALA A 349 12.01 21.68 -2.37
C ALA A 349 12.82 20.39 -2.59
N TYR A 350 12.15 19.31 -2.97
CA TYR A 350 12.79 18.05 -3.36
C TYR A 350 13.75 18.25 -4.53
N MET A 351 13.29 18.91 -5.61
CA MET A 351 14.11 19.14 -6.80
C MET A 351 15.34 20.01 -6.51
N ARG A 352 15.16 21.08 -5.72
CA ARG A 352 16.29 21.93 -5.30
C ARG A 352 17.31 21.16 -4.48
N GLY A 353 16.86 20.37 -3.50
CA GLY A 353 17.79 19.65 -2.62
C GLY A 353 18.71 18.68 -3.37
N ILE A 354 18.17 17.94 -4.33
CA ILE A 354 18.97 17.06 -5.19
C ILE A 354 19.96 17.86 -6.05
N GLN A 355 19.53 18.99 -6.63
CA GLN A 355 20.39 19.85 -7.44
C GLN A 355 21.53 20.47 -6.63
N ASP A 356 21.30 20.75 -5.35
CA ASP A 356 22.31 21.24 -4.41
C ASP A 356 23.28 20.13 -3.95
N GLY A 357 23.11 18.89 -4.43
CA GLY A 357 24.03 17.78 -4.22
C GLY A 357 23.79 16.97 -2.95
N HIS A 358 22.61 17.10 -2.33
CA HIS A 358 22.25 16.33 -1.14
C HIS A 358 20.94 15.54 -1.32
N LEU A 359 20.80 14.42 -0.60
CA LEU A 359 19.56 13.65 -0.58
C LEU A 359 18.54 14.34 0.37
N PRO A 360 17.41 14.89 -0.13
CA PRO A 360 16.49 15.70 0.65
C PRO A 360 15.55 14.83 1.50
N THR A 361 16.10 14.10 2.45
CA THR A 361 15.37 13.23 3.38
C THR A 361 14.85 14.04 4.57
N ILE A 362 13.53 14.11 4.73
CA ILE A 362 12.88 15.01 5.70
C ILE A 362 12.29 14.31 6.91
N ARG A 363 12.19 12.98 6.87
CA ARG A 363 11.76 12.18 8.02
C ARG A 363 12.58 10.93 8.18
N GLU A 364 12.75 10.55 9.43
CA GLU A 364 13.43 9.33 9.84
C GLU A 364 12.65 8.62 10.95
N LYS A 365 12.74 7.29 10.99
CA LYS A 365 12.48 6.51 12.19
C LYS A 365 13.46 5.36 12.31
N ILE A 366 14.35 5.44 13.30
CA ILE A 366 15.18 4.32 13.74
C ILE A 366 14.42 3.44 14.74
N LEU A 367 14.44 2.13 14.51
CA LEU A 367 13.69 1.17 15.31
C LEU A 367 14.58 0.62 16.42
N ASP A 368 14.11 0.76 17.67
CA ASP A 368 14.71 0.03 18.79
C ASP A 368 14.29 -1.45 18.79
N ALA A 369 14.77 -2.22 19.76
CA ALA A 369 14.47 -3.64 19.85
C ALA A 369 12.96 -3.93 20.05
N ASP A 370 12.26 -3.09 20.81
CA ASP A 370 10.81 -3.23 21.06
C ASP A 370 10.00 -2.86 19.81
N ASP A 371 10.41 -1.83 19.07
CA ASP A 371 9.81 -1.47 17.78
C ASP A 371 9.92 -2.62 16.78
N ARG A 372 11.08 -3.28 16.68
CA ARG A 372 11.29 -4.42 15.78
C ARG A 372 10.42 -5.62 16.14
N LEU A 373 10.34 -5.96 17.43
CA LEU A 373 9.48 -7.03 17.92
C LEU A 373 8.00 -6.73 17.64
N ARG A 374 7.51 -5.53 18.00
CA ARG A 374 6.12 -5.12 17.78
C ARG A 374 5.78 -5.05 16.29
N ARG A 375 6.72 -4.62 15.44
CA ARG A 375 6.56 -4.67 13.99
C ARG A 375 6.33 -6.10 13.53
N GLU A 376 7.17 -7.04 13.96
CA GLU A 376 7.02 -8.44 13.55
C GLU A 376 5.70 -9.03 14.04
N VAL A 377 5.25 -8.71 15.25
CA VAL A 377 3.91 -9.10 15.73
C VAL A 377 2.81 -8.54 14.82
N ILE A 378 2.80 -7.23 14.58
CA ILE A 378 1.76 -6.57 13.78
C ILE A 378 1.77 -7.10 12.34
N GLU A 379 2.94 -7.18 11.69
CA GLU A 379 3.06 -7.67 10.31
C GLU A 379 2.67 -9.15 10.18
N THR A 380 3.07 -9.99 11.12
CA THR A 380 2.73 -11.42 11.11
C THR A 380 1.23 -11.60 11.23
N LEU A 381 0.58 -10.87 12.15
CA LEU A 381 -0.87 -10.88 12.28
C LEU A 381 -1.56 -10.41 11.01
N MET A 382 -1.05 -9.35 10.38
CA MET A 382 -1.60 -8.77 9.16
C MET A 382 -1.43 -9.67 7.93
N CYS A 383 -0.33 -10.41 7.83
CA CYS A 383 -0.04 -11.28 6.70
C CYS A 383 -0.66 -12.67 6.83
N HIS A 384 -0.74 -13.22 8.05
CA HIS A 384 -1.06 -14.62 8.26
C HIS A 384 -2.35 -14.85 9.05
N CYS A 385 -2.99 -13.78 9.51
CA CYS A 385 -4.18 -13.85 10.38
C CYS A 385 -3.94 -14.69 11.64
N ALA A 386 -2.67 -14.83 12.04
CA ALA A 386 -2.23 -15.72 13.10
C ALA A 386 -0.88 -15.25 13.64
N LEU A 387 -0.56 -15.63 14.87
CA LEU A 387 0.71 -15.35 15.55
C LEU A 387 1.27 -16.65 16.13
N PRO A 388 2.44 -17.13 15.66
CA PRO A 388 3.12 -18.27 16.25
C PRO A 388 3.89 -17.82 17.50
N VAL A 389 3.20 -17.76 18.64
CA VAL A 389 3.71 -17.20 19.91
C VAL A 389 5.05 -17.83 20.28
N SER A 390 5.17 -19.16 20.27
CA SER A 390 6.42 -19.83 20.68
C SER A 390 7.61 -19.53 19.76
N ALA A 391 7.39 -19.30 18.47
CA ALA A 391 8.46 -18.91 17.55
C ALA A 391 8.96 -17.48 17.83
N LEU A 392 8.06 -16.59 18.27
CA LEU A 392 8.42 -15.23 18.69
C LEU A 392 9.15 -15.25 20.04
N GLU A 393 8.71 -16.08 20.98
CA GLU A 393 9.39 -16.28 22.28
C GLU A 393 10.83 -16.78 22.10
N GLU A 394 11.03 -17.77 21.23
CA GLU A 394 12.36 -18.30 20.90
C GLU A 394 13.24 -17.23 20.23
N LYS A 395 12.71 -16.56 19.19
CA LYS A 395 13.49 -15.59 18.41
C LYS A 395 13.93 -14.37 19.23
N TYR A 396 13.07 -13.89 20.13
CA TYR A 396 13.31 -12.66 20.91
C TYR A 396 13.72 -12.94 22.36
N GLU A 397 13.80 -14.21 22.76
CA GLU A 397 14.15 -14.64 24.12
C GLU A 397 13.23 -14.01 25.19
N ILE A 398 11.93 -13.98 24.92
CA ILE A 398 10.90 -13.41 25.81
C ILE A 398 9.90 -14.47 26.25
N SER A 399 9.19 -14.19 27.34
CA SER A 399 7.87 -14.80 27.60
C SER A 399 6.81 -13.85 27.07
N PHE A 400 6.06 -14.27 26.05
CA PHE A 400 5.19 -13.39 25.28
C PHE A 400 4.08 -12.79 26.14
N GLU A 401 3.38 -13.63 26.91
CA GLU A 401 2.33 -13.17 27.84
C GLU A 401 2.86 -12.21 28.91
N LYS A 402 4.10 -12.40 29.40
CA LYS A 402 4.70 -11.48 30.38
C LYS A 402 5.14 -10.17 29.75
N TYR A 403 5.79 -10.23 28.59
CA TYR A 403 6.29 -9.07 27.87
C TYR A 403 5.13 -8.17 27.41
N PHE A 404 4.08 -8.78 26.89
CA PHE A 404 2.87 -8.14 26.37
C PHE A 404 1.70 -8.22 27.37
N ALA A 405 1.94 -8.22 28.68
CA ALA A 405 0.89 -8.47 29.68
C ALA A 405 -0.34 -7.55 29.53
N ARG A 406 -0.14 -6.28 29.15
CA ARG A 406 -1.25 -5.34 28.93
C ARG A 406 -2.02 -5.63 27.64
N GLU A 407 -1.30 -5.95 26.58
CA GLU A 407 -1.86 -6.30 25.28
C GLU A 407 -2.56 -7.67 25.31
N TRP A 408 -2.07 -8.58 26.15
CA TRP A 408 -2.64 -9.90 26.36
C TRP A 408 -4.03 -9.86 26.99
N GLU A 409 -4.28 -8.95 27.94
CA GLU A 409 -5.63 -8.72 28.46
C GLU A 409 -6.61 -8.27 27.37
N ALA A 410 -6.14 -7.47 26.40
CA ALA A 410 -6.96 -7.14 25.23
C ALA A 410 -7.20 -8.36 24.31
N MET A 411 -6.21 -9.26 24.18
CA MET A 411 -6.41 -10.50 23.41
C MET A 411 -7.46 -11.41 24.05
N LYS A 412 -7.48 -11.53 25.39
CA LYS A 412 -8.53 -12.27 26.11
C LYS A 412 -9.92 -11.67 25.87
N ALA A 413 -10.06 -10.35 25.93
CA ALA A 413 -11.32 -9.68 25.60
C ALA A 413 -11.78 -9.98 24.16
N PHE A 414 -10.84 -9.96 23.19
CA PHE A 414 -11.14 -10.33 21.81
C PHE A 414 -11.50 -11.81 21.63
N GLU A 415 -10.95 -12.70 22.44
CA GLU A 415 -11.36 -14.11 22.47
C GLU A 415 -12.79 -14.28 22.98
N GLU A 416 -13.16 -13.60 24.07
CA GLU A 416 -14.52 -13.59 24.62
C GLU A 416 -15.55 -13.06 23.59
N GLU A 417 -15.15 -12.08 22.78
CA GLU A 417 -15.96 -11.55 21.69
C GLU A 417 -15.99 -12.45 20.44
N GLY A 418 -15.13 -13.48 20.38
CA GLY A 418 -15.02 -14.43 19.27
C GLY A 418 -14.26 -13.89 18.05
N LEU A 419 -13.42 -12.86 18.23
CA LEU A 419 -12.55 -12.33 17.18
C LEU A 419 -11.29 -13.19 16.99
N LEU A 420 -10.84 -13.89 18.01
CA LEU A 420 -9.66 -14.74 17.93
C LEU A 420 -9.81 -15.95 18.84
N GLU A 421 -8.92 -16.91 18.65
CA GLU A 421 -8.74 -18.06 19.53
C GLU A 421 -7.30 -18.03 20.07
N LEU A 422 -7.17 -18.20 21.38
CA LEU A 422 -5.89 -18.36 22.05
C LEU A 422 -5.61 -19.85 22.21
N HIS A 423 -4.46 -20.27 21.71
CA HIS A 423 -3.92 -21.61 21.91
C HIS A 423 -2.61 -21.52 22.70
N GLN A 424 -2.16 -22.66 23.24
CA GLN A 424 -0.95 -22.73 24.05
C GLN A 424 0.30 -22.14 23.37
N HIS A 425 0.42 -22.28 22.04
CA HIS A 425 1.60 -21.89 21.28
C HIS A 425 1.31 -20.88 20.16
N SER A 426 0.06 -20.40 20.05
CA SER A 426 -0.34 -19.52 18.95
C SER A 426 -1.62 -18.76 19.24
N LEU A 427 -1.82 -17.65 18.55
CA LEU A 427 -3.09 -16.93 18.45
C LEU A 427 -3.58 -17.01 17.00
N GLN A 428 -4.87 -17.26 16.79
CA GLN A 428 -5.47 -17.36 15.46
C GLN A 428 -6.69 -16.43 15.37
N LEU A 429 -6.75 -15.58 14.35
CA LEU A 429 -7.96 -14.77 14.11
C LEU A 429 -9.09 -15.64 13.57
N SER A 430 -10.30 -15.40 14.06
CA SER A 430 -11.52 -15.90 13.43
C SER A 430 -11.83 -15.13 12.15
N LYS A 431 -12.78 -15.59 11.34
CA LYS A 431 -13.23 -14.82 10.16
C LYS A 431 -13.70 -13.41 10.56
N LEU A 432 -14.42 -13.31 11.68
CA LEU A 432 -14.84 -12.03 12.24
C LEU A 432 -13.64 -11.18 12.70
N GLY A 433 -12.64 -11.80 13.32
CA GLY A 433 -11.39 -11.12 13.68
C GLY A 433 -10.61 -10.58 12.50
N ILE A 434 -10.64 -11.26 11.35
CA ILE A 434 -9.97 -10.76 10.14
C ILE A 434 -10.62 -9.46 9.65
N LEU A 435 -11.95 -9.30 9.76
CA LEU A 435 -12.62 -8.03 9.44
C LEU A 435 -12.15 -6.88 10.34
N PHE A 436 -11.96 -7.17 11.62
CA PHE A 436 -11.52 -6.20 12.64
C PHE A 436 -10.02 -6.29 12.94
N MET A 437 -9.22 -6.86 12.04
CA MET A 437 -7.80 -7.17 12.26
C MET A 437 -6.99 -5.95 12.68
N ARG A 438 -7.30 -4.76 12.13
CA ARG A 438 -6.67 -3.49 12.56
C ARG A 438 -6.89 -3.24 14.04
N ASN A 439 -8.10 -3.48 14.55
CA ASN A 439 -8.41 -3.31 15.97
C ASN A 439 -7.72 -4.35 16.85
N VAL A 440 -7.49 -5.57 16.33
CA VAL A 440 -6.73 -6.61 17.03
C VAL A 440 -5.23 -6.30 17.08
N ALA A 441 -4.67 -5.63 16.06
CA ALA A 441 -3.28 -5.18 16.07
C ALA A 441 -3.02 -3.94 16.93
N MET A 442 -4.02 -3.06 17.08
CA MET A 442 -3.90 -1.79 17.83
C MET A 442 -3.32 -1.90 19.25
N PRO A 443 -3.66 -2.90 20.09
CA PRO A 443 -3.03 -3.07 21.39
C PRO A 443 -1.50 -3.13 21.33
N PHE A 444 -0.93 -3.76 20.30
CA PHE A 444 0.52 -3.90 20.14
C PHE A 444 1.23 -2.61 19.68
N ASP A 445 0.49 -1.58 19.28
CA ASP A 445 1.05 -0.28 18.92
C ASP A 445 1.21 0.62 20.17
N ARG A 446 2.46 0.70 20.65
CA ARG A 446 2.84 1.54 21.79
C ARG A 446 2.73 3.05 21.56
N TYR A 447 2.63 3.50 20.31
CA TYR A 447 2.56 4.92 19.96
C TYR A 447 1.12 5.45 19.88
N LEU A 448 0.12 4.59 19.64
CA LEU A 448 -1.28 5.02 19.58
C LEU A 448 -1.73 5.80 20.81
N LYS A 449 -1.35 5.32 22.00
CA LYS A 449 -1.73 5.95 23.29
C LYS A 449 -1.02 7.27 23.55
N LYS A 450 0.06 7.57 22.84
CA LYS A 450 0.85 8.81 22.98
C LYS A 450 0.30 9.94 22.12
N GLN A 451 -0.71 9.68 21.29
CA GLN A 451 -1.26 10.70 20.39
C GLN A 451 -2.25 11.62 21.11
N THR A 452 -2.08 12.92 20.89
CA THR A 452 -2.98 13.97 21.39
C THR A 452 -4.07 14.36 20.39
N ARG A 453 -3.96 13.93 19.12
CA ARG A 453 -4.93 14.22 18.05
C ARG A 453 -5.13 13.00 17.14
N PRO A 454 -6.35 12.78 16.60
CA PRO A 454 -6.59 11.69 15.67
C PRO A 454 -5.96 11.98 14.30
N HIS A 455 -4.90 11.25 13.95
CA HIS A 455 -4.25 11.30 12.64
C HIS A 455 -4.74 10.23 11.66
N PHE A 456 -5.68 9.38 12.09
CA PHE A 456 -6.09 8.20 11.35
C PHE A 456 -7.57 8.24 10.98
N SER A 457 -7.89 7.63 9.84
CA SER A 457 -9.27 7.32 9.49
C SER A 457 -9.83 6.28 10.46
N LYS A 458 -11.15 6.17 10.52
CA LYS A 458 -11.77 5.09 11.28
C LYS A 458 -11.49 3.71 10.68
N THR A 459 -11.48 2.68 11.52
CA THR A 459 -11.17 1.30 11.14
C THR A 459 -12.35 0.51 10.56
N VAL A 460 -13.54 1.12 10.51
CA VAL A 460 -14.72 0.60 9.82
C VAL A 460 -15.16 1.55 8.71
#